data_AF-A0A3M2A2A5-F1
#
_entry.id   AF-A0A3M2A2A5-F1
#
_cell.length_a   1.000
_cell.length_b   1.000
_cell.length_c   1.000
_cell.angle_alpha   90.00
_cell.angle_beta   90.00
_cell.angle_gamma   90.00
#
_symmetry.space_group_name_H-M   'P 1'
#
loop_
_entity.id
_entity.type
_entity.pdbx_description
1 polymer ?
#
loop_
_entity_poly.entity_id
_entity_poly.type
_entity_poly.pdbx_seq_one_letter_code
_entity_poly.pdbx_strand_id
1 'polypeptide(L)'
;MRRTSCTPRGTAVSSTTRAGSRAVPRTPVGSNPVARWRRPPCRDEATKSSSGARRGEPGVIDAATFDAARAALLREHARDPRPAPEGDGATASEAYHRAVVAWLDRLVPEASPELRLAAWAQHLARYEVPRGDHPPGRRGYLAWRRAAAEHQARTARRVLEGAGVPAESAGRVADLVRKKGLGRDPEAQALEDAACLAFLEREALGFASSRDSEDVLRILSKTLRKMSEPARRLAVSHASILEAVRALVETAGARGTVRSGP
;
A
#
# COMPACT_ATOMS: atom_id res chain seq x y z
N MET A 1 33.69 21.67 74.24
CA MET A 1 34.49 20.81 75.13
C MET A 1 34.26 19.36 74.73
N ARG A 2 35.35 18.62 74.38
CA ARG A 2 35.63 17.16 74.53
C ARG A 2 34.53 16.18 74.00
N ARG A 3 34.75 15.15 73.17
CA ARG A 3 35.86 14.23 72.79
C ARG A 3 35.32 13.39 71.59
N THR A 4 36.07 13.13 70.50
CA THR A 4 36.72 11.83 70.13
C THR A 4 35.92 10.57 70.54
N SER A 5 35.72 9.48 69.79
CA SER A 5 36.25 8.92 68.52
C SER A 5 35.71 7.47 68.39
N CYS A 6 36.03 6.79 67.28
CA CYS A 6 36.12 5.32 67.10
C CYS A 6 34.90 4.49 66.65
N THR A 7 34.89 4.16 65.36
CA THR A 7 34.64 2.81 64.81
C THR A 7 35.65 1.77 65.35
N PRO A 8 35.31 0.45 65.45
CA PRO A 8 35.64 -0.49 64.35
C PRO A 8 34.77 -1.78 64.18
N ARG A 9 34.82 -2.29 62.94
CA ARG A 9 34.85 -3.69 62.39
C ARG A 9 34.12 -4.89 63.02
N GLY A 10 33.55 -5.68 62.10
CA GLY A 10 33.29 -7.14 62.14
C GLY A 10 31.95 -7.43 61.48
N THR A 11 31.73 -8.34 60.52
CA THR A 11 32.44 -9.55 60.10
C THR A 11 31.95 -9.92 58.68
N ALA A 12 32.80 -10.60 57.92
CA ALA A 12 32.51 -11.13 56.60
C ALA A 12 31.69 -12.43 56.66
N VAL A 13 30.77 -12.62 55.71
CA VAL A 13 30.39 -13.96 55.23
C VAL A 13 30.32 -13.90 53.70
N SER A 14 31.17 -14.71 53.08
CA SER A 14 31.22 -14.99 51.65
C SER A 14 30.01 -15.81 51.22
N SER A 15 29.43 -15.50 50.06
CA SER A 15 28.85 -16.53 49.19
C SER A 15 28.90 -16.10 47.73
N THR A 16 29.79 -16.77 47.02
CA THR A 16 29.83 -16.97 45.57
C THR A 16 28.45 -17.40 45.06
N THR A 17 27.97 -16.82 43.96
CA THR A 17 27.50 -17.57 42.77
C THR A 17 27.37 -16.62 41.58
N ARG A 18 28.11 -16.97 40.54
CA ARG A 18 28.10 -16.43 39.18
C ARG A 18 27.26 -17.39 38.33
N ALA A 19 26.30 -16.88 37.56
CA ALA A 19 25.64 -17.46 36.37
C ALA A 19 24.16 -17.08 36.36
N GLY A 20 23.51 -16.67 35.27
CA GLY A 20 23.95 -16.50 33.90
C GLY A 20 22.93 -15.63 33.18
N SER A 21 23.43 -14.71 32.34
CA SER A 21 22.58 -14.02 31.35
C SER A 21 21.93 -15.09 30.46
N ARG A 22 20.61 -15.18 30.50
CA ARG A 22 19.85 -15.90 29.48
C ARG A 22 19.97 -15.12 28.18
N ALA A 23 20.91 -15.56 27.35
CA ALA A 23 20.97 -15.18 25.95
C ALA A 23 19.65 -15.58 25.28
N VAL A 24 18.96 -14.60 24.70
CA VAL A 24 17.85 -14.84 23.78
C VAL A 24 18.43 -15.53 22.54
N PRO A 25 17.96 -16.71 22.14
CA PRO A 25 18.47 -17.37 20.95
C PRO A 25 18.14 -16.51 19.73
N ARG A 26 19.18 -16.02 19.06
CA ARG A 26 19.08 -15.45 17.70
C ARG A 26 18.69 -16.59 16.78
N THR A 27 17.43 -16.63 16.37
CA THR A 27 17.00 -17.46 15.24
C THR A 27 17.71 -16.97 13.99
N PRO A 28 18.29 -17.86 13.16
CA PRO A 28 18.86 -17.46 11.90
C PRO A 28 17.74 -16.93 11.00
N VAL A 29 17.94 -15.74 10.44
CA VAL A 29 17.12 -15.19 9.36
C VAL A 29 17.23 -16.15 8.19
N GLY A 30 16.27 -17.07 8.11
CA GLY A 30 16.10 -17.95 6.96
C GLY A 30 15.75 -17.10 5.76
N SER A 31 16.57 -17.22 4.72
CA SER A 31 16.35 -16.66 3.38
C SER A 31 14.92 -16.99 2.94
N ASN A 32 14.06 -15.97 2.88
CA ASN A 32 12.66 -16.14 2.51
C ASN A 32 12.57 -16.46 1.00
N PRO A 33 12.11 -17.65 0.59
CA PRO A 33 11.92 -17.93 -0.82
C PRO A 33 10.71 -17.12 -1.29
N VAL A 34 10.99 -16.01 -1.99
CA VAL A 34 9.99 -15.24 -2.75
C VAL A 34 9.18 -16.22 -3.61
N ALA A 35 7.91 -16.40 -3.25
CA ALA A 35 6.95 -17.14 -4.05
C ALA A 35 6.78 -16.41 -5.38
N ARG A 36 7.46 -16.94 -6.42
CA ARG A 36 7.46 -16.40 -7.78
C ARG A 36 6.04 -16.42 -8.33
N TRP A 37 5.48 -15.25 -8.63
CA TRP A 37 4.35 -15.15 -9.54
C TRP A 37 4.79 -15.74 -10.88
N ARG A 38 4.20 -16.88 -11.27
CA ARG A 38 4.45 -17.47 -12.58
C ARG A 38 3.55 -16.74 -13.59
N ARG A 39 4.16 -16.11 -14.59
CA ARG A 39 3.45 -15.63 -15.79
C ARG A 39 2.71 -16.81 -16.45
N PRO A 40 1.51 -16.63 -17.03
CA PRO A 40 1.02 -17.58 -18.02
C PRO A 40 2.02 -17.65 -19.20
N PRO A 41 2.20 -18.81 -19.86
CA PRO A 41 3.22 -18.97 -20.89
C PRO A 41 2.95 -17.98 -22.04
N CYS A 42 3.97 -17.19 -22.35
CA CYS A 42 4.04 -16.39 -23.56
C CYS A 42 4.12 -17.36 -24.75
N ARG A 43 3.35 -17.13 -25.82
CA ARG A 43 3.56 -17.88 -27.07
C ARG A 43 4.95 -17.53 -27.60
N ASP A 44 5.75 -18.55 -27.87
CA ASP A 44 7.02 -18.41 -28.57
C ASP A 44 6.74 -18.05 -30.03
N GLU A 45 7.11 -16.84 -30.45
CA GLU A 45 7.32 -16.52 -31.86
C GLU A 45 8.82 -16.43 -32.13
N ALA A 46 9.27 -17.26 -33.07
CA ALA A 46 10.66 -17.46 -33.43
C ALA A 46 11.27 -16.22 -34.08
N THR A 47 12.55 -15.99 -33.81
CA THR A 47 13.36 -14.86 -34.24
C THR A 47 13.71 -14.90 -35.73
N LYS A 48 13.71 -13.72 -36.38
CA LYS A 48 14.68 -13.41 -37.46
C LYS A 48 15.23 -11.99 -37.27
N SER A 49 16.55 -11.90 -37.27
CA SER A 49 17.35 -10.68 -37.19
C SER A 49 17.41 -9.98 -38.55
N SER A 50 17.14 -8.68 -38.58
CA SER A 50 17.80 -7.77 -39.51
C SER A 50 17.85 -6.35 -38.94
N SER A 51 18.99 -5.70 -39.12
CA SER A 51 19.33 -4.37 -38.64
C SER A 51 18.59 -3.29 -39.43
N GLY A 52 17.78 -2.51 -38.72
CA GLY A 52 17.18 -1.26 -39.21
C GLY A 52 16.56 -0.55 -38.02
N ALA A 53 16.75 0.77 -37.92
CA ALA A 53 16.20 1.59 -36.84
C ALA A 53 14.69 1.31 -36.69
N ARG A 54 14.31 0.63 -35.60
CA ARG A 54 12.93 0.21 -35.35
C ARG A 54 12.11 1.44 -34.98
N ARG A 55 11.25 1.89 -35.90
CA ARG A 55 9.95 2.46 -35.50
C ARG A 55 9.29 1.41 -34.61
N GLY A 56 8.94 1.78 -33.38
CA GLY A 56 8.36 0.87 -32.39
C GLY A 56 7.16 0.11 -32.98
N GLU A 57 7.04 -1.16 -32.66
CA GLU A 57 5.90 -1.95 -33.13
C GLU A 57 4.59 -1.33 -32.60
N PRO A 58 3.57 -1.16 -33.45
CA PRO A 58 2.31 -0.58 -33.04
C PRO A 58 1.68 -1.45 -31.94
N GLY A 59 1.66 -0.93 -30.71
CA GLY A 59 1.04 -1.58 -29.55
C GLY A 59 1.95 -1.78 -28.33
N VAL A 60 3.27 -1.54 -28.43
CA VAL A 60 4.19 -1.70 -27.28
C VAL A 60 4.45 -0.35 -26.61
N ILE A 61 4.30 -0.28 -25.28
CA ILE A 61 4.75 0.87 -24.48
C ILE A 61 6.28 0.78 -24.35
N ASP A 62 7.01 1.57 -25.13
CA ASP A 62 8.46 1.70 -24.96
C ASP A 62 8.84 2.53 -23.72
N ALA A 63 10.13 2.54 -23.38
CA ALA A 63 10.61 3.22 -22.17
C ALA A 63 10.35 4.73 -22.19
N ALA A 64 10.52 5.38 -23.35
CA ALA A 64 10.30 6.83 -23.48
C ALA A 64 8.82 7.19 -23.30
N THR A 65 7.92 6.40 -23.89
CA THR A 65 6.47 6.55 -23.74
C THR A 65 6.04 6.29 -22.30
N PHE A 66 6.61 5.27 -21.65
CA PHE A 66 6.35 4.98 -20.24
C PHE A 66 6.77 6.16 -19.33
N ASP A 67 7.96 6.71 -19.54
CA ASP A 67 8.46 7.83 -18.76
C ASP A 67 7.63 9.11 -18.97
N ALA A 68 7.22 9.38 -20.21
CA ALA A 68 6.33 10.49 -20.55
C ALA A 68 4.95 10.32 -19.89
N ALA A 69 4.38 9.12 -19.94
CA ALA A 69 3.12 8.77 -19.29
C ALA A 69 3.18 8.93 -17.77
N ARG A 70 4.25 8.43 -17.12
CA ARG A 70 4.50 8.62 -15.69
C ARG A 70 4.56 10.09 -15.32
N ALA A 71 5.33 10.89 -16.08
CA ALA A 71 5.43 12.32 -15.85
C ALA A 71 4.08 13.05 -16.00
N ALA A 72 3.25 12.62 -16.96
CA ALA A 72 1.91 13.17 -17.16
C ALA A 72 0.95 12.83 -16.01
N LEU A 73 0.98 11.59 -15.49
CA LEU A 73 0.21 11.20 -14.31
C LEU A 73 0.64 11.99 -13.07
N LEU A 74 1.95 12.18 -12.86
CA LEU A 74 2.47 12.99 -11.75
C LEU A 74 1.95 14.43 -11.80
N ARG A 75 1.96 15.07 -12.97
CA ARG A 75 1.39 16.42 -13.13
C ARG A 75 -0.08 16.49 -12.76
N GLU A 76 -0.84 15.42 -13.03
CA GLU A 76 -2.26 15.36 -12.68
C GLU A 76 -2.47 15.11 -11.17
N HIS A 77 -1.62 14.32 -10.51
CA HIS A 77 -1.64 14.17 -9.05
C HIS A 77 -1.31 15.46 -8.31
N ALA A 78 -0.37 16.26 -8.84
CA ALA A 78 0.02 17.56 -8.29
C ALA A 78 -1.11 18.60 -8.33
N ARG A 79 -2.21 18.34 -9.05
CA ARG A 79 -3.40 19.20 -9.07
C ARG A 79 -4.34 18.98 -7.90
N ASP A 80 -4.18 17.89 -7.12
CA ASP A 80 -4.99 17.69 -5.91
C ASP A 80 -4.67 18.82 -4.90
N PRO A 81 -5.66 19.67 -4.53
CA PRO A 81 -5.40 20.81 -3.66
C PRO A 81 -5.13 20.40 -2.20
N ARG A 82 -5.33 19.12 -1.87
CA ARG A 82 -5.18 18.63 -0.50
C ARG A 82 -3.73 18.23 -0.25
N PRO A 83 -3.08 18.74 0.81
CA PRO A 83 -1.72 18.34 1.15
C PRO A 83 -1.67 16.90 1.67
N ALA A 84 -0.52 16.25 1.48
CA ALA A 84 -0.21 14.98 2.11
C ALA A 84 -0.15 15.13 3.65
N PRO A 85 -0.63 14.14 4.43
CA PRO A 85 -0.52 14.15 5.89
C PRO A 85 0.91 14.26 6.41
N GLU A 86 1.89 13.78 5.64
CA GLU A 86 3.31 13.76 6.00
C GLU A 86 3.96 15.17 6.01
N GLY A 87 3.35 16.16 5.36
CA GLY A 87 3.87 17.53 5.33
C GLY A 87 5.14 17.72 4.49
N ASP A 88 5.46 16.79 3.59
CA ASP A 88 6.64 16.80 2.71
C ASP A 88 6.46 17.64 1.42
N GLY A 89 5.38 18.40 1.34
CA GLY A 89 5.02 19.20 0.17
C GLY A 89 4.32 18.42 -0.95
N ALA A 90 4.14 17.10 -0.81
CA ALA A 90 3.35 16.30 -1.75
C ALA A 90 1.84 16.53 -1.54
N THR A 91 1.04 16.24 -2.57
CA THR A 91 -0.42 16.19 -2.43
C THR A 91 -0.89 14.87 -1.83
N ALA A 92 -2.12 14.84 -1.29
CA ALA A 92 -2.73 13.61 -0.76
C ALA A 92 -2.82 12.50 -1.83
N SER A 93 -3.08 12.87 -3.08
CA SER A 93 -3.11 11.95 -4.22
C SER A 93 -1.70 11.44 -4.56
N GLU A 94 -0.68 12.29 -4.47
CA GLU A 94 0.72 11.90 -4.68
C GLU A 94 1.19 10.89 -3.65
N ALA A 95 1.00 11.20 -2.36
CA ALA A 95 1.43 10.33 -1.28
C ALA A 95 0.74 8.95 -1.35
N TYR A 96 -0.52 8.90 -1.78
CA TYR A 96 -1.24 7.64 -1.93
C TYR A 96 -0.68 6.77 -3.08
N HIS A 97 -0.55 7.29 -4.31
CA HIS A 97 -0.11 6.44 -5.42
C HIS A 97 1.34 5.96 -5.21
N ARG A 98 2.21 6.78 -4.58
CA ARG A 98 3.59 6.36 -4.23
C ARG A 98 3.58 5.10 -3.36
N ALA A 99 2.72 5.05 -2.36
CA ALA A 99 2.55 3.86 -1.52
C ALA A 99 2.05 2.66 -2.33
N VAL A 100 1.09 2.85 -3.23
CA VAL A 100 0.59 1.75 -4.08
C VAL A 100 1.68 1.22 -5.01
N VAL A 101 2.44 2.09 -5.68
CA VAL A 101 3.57 1.70 -6.55
C VAL A 101 4.60 0.91 -5.74
N ALA A 102 4.98 1.39 -4.57
CA ALA A 102 5.94 0.71 -3.70
C ALA A 102 5.47 -0.70 -3.30
N TRP A 103 4.19 -0.89 -3.02
CA TRP A 103 3.62 -2.21 -2.72
C TRP A 103 3.51 -3.10 -3.96
N LEU A 104 3.17 -2.53 -5.11
CA LEU A 104 3.13 -3.28 -6.37
C LEU A 104 4.52 -3.83 -6.72
N ASP A 105 5.57 -3.01 -6.61
CA ASP A 105 6.95 -3.42 -6.93
C ASP A 105 7.43 -4.59 -6.04
N ARG A 106 6.95 -4.66 -4.79
CA ARG A 106 7.23 -5.81 -3.88
C ARG A 106 6.42 -7.05 -4.23
N LEU A 107 5.16 -6.88 -4.64
CA LEU A 107 4.26 -7.98 -4.98
C LEU A 107 4.60 -8.61 -6.33
N VAL A 108 4.86 -7.77 -7.33
CA VAL A 108 5.04 -8.16 -8.74
C VAL A 108 6.18 -7.31 -9.35
N PRO A 109 7.45 -7.65 -9.07
CA PRO A 109 8.60 -6.87 -9.57
C PRO A 109 8.64 -6.76 -11.11
N GLU A 110 8.15 -7.79 -11.80
CA GLU A 110 8.09 -7.88 -13.26
C GLU A 110 6.67 -7.56 -13.79
N ALA A 111 6.01 -6.57 -13.19
CA ALA A 111 4.68 -6.11 -13.62
C ALA A 111 4.72 -5.56 -15.06
N SER A 112 3.65 -5.80 -15.81
CA SER A 112 3.49 -5.21 -17.16
C SER A 112 3.54 -3.68 -17.10
N PRO A 113 3.92 -3.01 -18.21
CA PRO A 113 3.84 -1.55 -18.31
C PRO A 113 2.45 -1.02 -17.94
N GLU A 114 1.38 -1.70 -18.37
CA GLU A 114 -0.01 -1.33 -18.07
C GLU A 114 -0.32 -1.44 -16.57
N LEU A 115 0.05 -2.53 -15.91
CA LEU A 115 -0.17 -2.68 -14.47
C LEU A 115 0.61 -1.62 -13.67
N ARG A 116 1.85 -1.33 -14.07
CA ARG A 116 2.64 -0.27 -13.44
C ARG A 116 1.95 1.08 -13.62
N LEU A 117 1.55 1.46 -14.84
CA LEU A 117 0.81 2.71 -15.08
C LEU A 117 -0.53 2.76 -14.32
N ALA A 118 -1.22 1.63 -14.15
CA ALA A 118 -2.44 1.56 -13.36
C ALA A 118 -2.21 1.78 -11.85
N ALA A 119 -1.05 1.39 -11.31
CA ALA A 119 -0.62 1.75 -9.96
C ALA A 119 -0.31 3.24 -9.85
N TRP A 120 0.42 3.79 -10.83
CA TRP A 120 0.64 5.24 -10.93
C TRP A 120 -0.67 6.02 -11.07
N ALA A 121 -1.74 5.45 -11.61
CA ALA A 121 -3.03 6.12 -11.76
C ALA A 121 -4.00 5.92 -10.57
N GLN A 122 -3.59 5.29 -9.47
CA GLN A 122 -4.47 5.13 -8.30
C GLN A 122 -4.74 6.48 -7.63
N HIS A 123 -6.01 6.77 -7.33
CA HIS A 123 -6.50 8.04 -6.76
C HIS A 123 -6.29 9.28 -7.66
N LEU A 124 -5.94 9.09 -8.93
CA LEU A 124 -5.79 10.16 -9.93
C LEU A 124 -7.07 10.98 -10.09
N ALA A 125 -7.00 12.30 -9.88
CA ALA A 125 -8.16 13.21 -9.97
C ALA A 125 -9.38 12.78 -9.12
N ARG A 126 -9.21 11.89 -8.14
CA ARG A 126 -10.32 11.43 -7.28
C ARG A 126 -10.93 12.57 -6.45
N TYR A 127 -10.14 13.61 -6.17
CA TYR A 127 -10.56 14.80 -5.43
C TYR A 127 -11.69 15.58 -6.14
N GLU A 128 -11.83 15.44 -7.47
CA GLU A 128 -12.91 16.06 -8.25
C GLU A 128 -14.27 15.36 -8.06
N VAL A 129 -14.29 14.19 -7.42
CA VAL A 129 -15.52 13.46 -7.07
C VAL A 129 -15.56 13.31 -5.54
N PRO A 130 -15.86 14.38 -4.79
CA PRO A 130 -15.80 14.34 -3.34
C PRO A 130 -16.90 13.44 -2.76
N ARG A 131 -16.61 12.81 -1.61
CA ARG A 131 -17.59 11.94 -0.93
C ARG A 131 -18.83 12.74 -0.49
N GLY A 132 -18.69 14.02 -0.18
CA GLY A 132 -19.77 14.88 0.31
C GLY A 132 -20.96 15.02 -0.65
N ASP A 133 -20.72 14.90 -1.95
CA ASP A 133 -21.74 15.10 -3.00
C ASP A 133 -22.68 13.91 -3.16
N HIS A 134 -22.48 12.83 -2.40
CA HIS A 134 -23.31 11.64 -2.44
C HIS A 134 -24.05 11.44 -1.11
N PRO A 135 -25.28 10.86 -1.12
CA PRO A 135 -26.04 10.62 0.10
C PRO A 135 -25.26 9.83 1.17
N PRO A 136 -25.59 10.02 2.47
CA PRO A 136 -25.01 9.21 3.53
C PRO A 136 -25.38 7.72 3.41
N GLY A 137 -24.71 6.88 4.17
CA GLY A 137 -24.98 5.44 4.22
C GLY A 137 -24.35 4.62 3.09
N ARG A 138 -24.63 3.30 3.12
CA ARG A 138 -23.95 2.30 2.26
C ARG A 138 -24.22 2.51 0.78
N ARG A 139 -25.46 2.81 0.39
CA ARG A 139 -25.85 3.00 -1.02
C ARG A 139 -25.10 4.19 -1.63
N GLY A 140 -25.10 5.34 -0.96
CA GLY A 140 -24.38 6.53 -1.43
C GLY A 140 -22.86 6.33 -1.47
N TYR A 141 -22.30 5.61 -0.49
CA TYR A 141 -20.87 5.23 -0.52
C TYR A 141 -20.51 4.36 -1.74
N LEU A 142 -21.34 3.37 -2.07
CA LEU A 142 -21.10 2.51 -3.23
C LEU A 142 -21.24 3.28 -4.55
N ALA A 143 -22.23 4.18 -4.65
CA ALA A 143 -22.39 5.07 -5.80
C ALA A 143 -21.17 5.98 -5.98
N TRP A 144 -20.71 6.62 -4.90
CA TRP A 144 -19.50 7.43 -4.91
C TRP A 144 -18.26 6.63 -5.35
N ARG A 145 -18.05 5.44 -4.76
CA ARG A 145 -16.91 4.57 -5.12
C ARG A 145 -16.89 4.25 -6.61
N ARG A 146 -18.06 4.00 -7.21
CA ARG A 146 -18.20 3.75 -8.64
C ARG A 146 -17.90 5.00 -9.47
N ALA A 147 -18.51 6.14 -9.13
CA ALA A 147 -18.29 7.41 -9.83
C ALA A 147 -16.80 7.83 -9.78
N ALA A 148 -16.18 7.73 -8.61
CA ALA A 148 -14.76 8.01 -8.43
C ALA A 148 -13.88 7.08 -9.26
N ALA A 149 -14.18 5.78 -9.34
CA ALA A 149 -13.41 4.82 -10.14
C ALA A 149 -13.57 5.09 -11.65
N GLU A 150 -14.77 5.44 -12.10
CA GLU A 150 -15.05 5.81 -13.49
C GLU A 150 -14.34 7.13 -13.87
N HIS A 151 -14.35 8.13 -12.99
CA HIS A 151 -13.62 9.38 -13.21
C HIS A 151 -12.11 9.14 -13.31
N GLN A 152 -11.51 8.44 -12.33
CA GLN A 152 -10.09 8.06 -12.34
C GLN A 152 -9.68 7.37 -13.65
N ALA A 153 -10.48 6.39 -14.10
CA ALA A 153 -10.16 5.63 -15.30
C ALA A 153 -10.28 6.46 -16.59
N ARG A 154 -11.28 7.34 -16.69
CA ARG A 154 -11.40 8.28 -17.82
C ARG A 154 -10.22 9.25 -17.86
N THR A 155 -9.87 9.81 -16.70
CA THR A 155 -8.73 10.74 -16.58
C THR A 155 -7.43 10.04 -16.94
N ALA A 156 -7.18 8.84 -16.38
CA ALA A 156 -5.99 8.05 -16.69
C ALA A 156 -5.89 7.77 -18.20
N ARG A 157 -6.96 7.27 -18.82
CA ARG A 157 -6.97 7.00 -20.27
C ARG A 157 -6.58 8.23 -21.09
N ARG A 158 -7.25 9.37 -20.84
CA ARG A 158 -6.97 10.64 -21.54
C ARG A 158 -5.53 11.08 -21.36
N VAL A 159 -5.00 11.02 -20.13
CA VAL A 159 -3.62 11.44 -19.82
C VAL A 159 -2.61 10.54 -20.53
N LEU A 160 -2.85 9.22 -20.54
CA LEU A 160 -1.96 8.24 -21.15
C LEU A 160 -1.97 8.33 -22.68
N GLU A 161 -3.14 8.41 -23.31
CA GLU A 161 -3.26 8.61 -24.77
C GLU A 161 -2.56 9.92 -25.19
N GLY A 162 -2.73 11.00 -24.42
CA GLY A 162 -2.02 12.27 -24.65
C GLY A 162 -0.50 12.20 -24.46
N ALA A 163 0.01 11.19 -23.75
CA ALA A 163 1.43 10.93 -23.58
C ALA A 163 1.99 9.94 -24.62
N GLY A 164 1.18 9.51 -25.60
CA GLY A 164 1.59 8.58 -26.66
C GLY A 164 1.38 7.10 -26.34
N VAL A 165 0.74 6.76 -25.21
CA VAL A 165 0.39 5.36 -24.91
C VAL A 165 -0.66 4.88 -25.91
N PRO A 166 -0.49 3.69 -26.53
CA PRO A 166 -1.49 3.13 -27.44
C PRO A 166 -2.87 3.02 -26.78
N ALA A 167 -3.94 3.29 -27.55
CA ALA A 167 -5.32 3.33 -27.04
C ALA A 167 -5.76 2.01 -26.37
N GLU A 168 -5.27 0.87 -26.86
CA GLU A 168 -5.52 -0.45 -26.24
C GLU A 168 -4.89 -0.53 -24.84
N SER A 169 -3.61 -0.19 -24.70
CA SER A 169 -2.92 -0.17 -23.40
C SER A 169 -3.52 0.86 -22.45
N ALA A 170 -3.89 2.05 -22.92
CA ALA A 170 -4.59 3.04 -22.10
C ALA A 170 -5.98 2.54 -21.65
N GLY A 171 -6.68 1.80 -22.52
CA GLY A 171 -7.92 1.09 -22.20
C GLY A 171 -7.71 0.01 -21.14
N ARG A 172 -6.63 -0.78 -21.24
CA ARG A 172 -6.24 -1.78 -20.25
C ARG A 172 -5.98 -1.14 -18.89
N VAL A 173 -5.25 -0.02 -18.84
CA VAL A 173 -5.03 0.73 -17.59
C VAL A 173 -6.36 1.20 -16.99
N ALA A 174 -7.26 1.75 -17.80
CA ALA A 174 -8.58 2.20 -17.34
C ALA A 174 -9.46 1.05 -16.80
N ASP A 175 -9.34 -0.15 -17.37
CA ASP A 175 -9.98 -1.37 -16.86
C ASP A 175 -9.42 -1.77 -15.49
N LEU A 176 -8.09 -1.78 -15.34
CA LEU A 176 -7.40 -2.08 -14.09
C LEU A 176 -7.73 -1.08 -12.99
N VAL A 177 -7.74 0.22 -13.28
CA VAL A 177 -8.09 1.29 -12.32
C VAL A 177 -9.51 1.11 -11.78
N ARG A 178 -10.45 0.66 -12.62
CA ARG A 178 -11.83 0.30 -12.20
C ARG A 178 -11.93 -1.04 -11.49
N LYS A 179 -10.83 -1.77 -11.34
CA LYS A 179 -10.77 -3.14 -10.80
C LYS A 179 -11.64 -4.12 -11.61
N LYS A 180 -11.76 -3.90 -12.92
CA LYS A 180 -12.47 -4.82 -13.81
C LYS A 180 -11.72 -6.15 -13.83
N GLY A 181 -12.43 -7.25 -13.62
CA GLY A 181 -11.82 -8.58 -13.57
C GLY A 181 -11.26 -8.98 -12.20
N LEU A 182 -11.51 -8.23 -11.12
CA LEU A 182 -11.07 -8.63 -9.77
C LEU A 182 -11.45 -10.09 -9.44
N GLY A 183 -10.49 -10.85 -8.90
CA GLY A 183 -10.61 -12.28 -8.60
C GLY A 183 -10.47 -13.22 -9.81
N ARG A 184 -10.35 -12.70 -11.04
CA ARG A 184 -10.19 -13.47 -12.29
C ARG A 184 -8.96 -13.06 -13.07
N ASP A 185 -8.68 -11.76 -13.09
CA ASP A 185 -7.54 -11.14 -13.74
C ASP A 185 -6.40 -10.97 -12.71
N PRO A 186 -5.25 -11.62 -12.90
CA PRO A 186 -4.12 -11.54 -11.97
C PRO A 186 -3.61 -10.11 -11.76
N GLU A 187 -3.63 -9.26 -12.78
CA GLU A 187 -3.14 -7.88 -12.65
C GLU A 187 -4.14 -7.00 -11.91
N ALA A 188 -5.44 -7.19 -12.14
CA ALA A 188 -6.48 -6.50 -11.37
C ALA A 188 -6.40 -6.89 -9.89
N GLN A 189 -6.12 -8.18 -9.62
CA GLN A 189 -5.90 -8.67 -8.26
C GLN A 189 -4.64 -8.07 -7.63
N ALA A 190 -3.50 -8.06 -8.33
CA ALA A 190 -2.26 -7.46 -7.84
C ALA A 190 -2.42 -5.97 -7.52
N LEU A 191 -3.19 -5.24 -8.34
CA LEU A 191 -3.48 -3.83 -8.10
C LEU A 191 -4.44 -3.60 -6.92
N GLU A 192 -5.40 -4.49 -6.68
CA GLU A 192 -6.23 -4.43 -5.45
C GLU A 192 -5.40 -4.79 -4.21
N ASP A 193 -4.50 -5.77 -4.32
CA ASP A 193 -3.60 -6.17 -3.23
C ASP A 193 -2.70 -5.01 -2.80
N ALA A 194 -2.03 -4.35 -3.77
CA ALA A 194 -1.18 -3.20 -3.52
C ALA A 194 -1.97 -2.02 -2.91
N ALA A 195 -3.18 -1.76 -3.40
CA ALA A 195 -4.06 -0.73 -2.84
C ALA A 195 -4.54 -1.06 -1.42
N CYS A 196 -4.82 -2.33 -1.11
CA CYS A 196 -5.18 -2.76 0.24
C CYS A 196 -4.02 -2.62 1.22
N LEU A 197 -2.79 -2.99 0.80
CA LEU A 197 -1.59 -2.83 1.62
C LEU A 197 -1.30 -1.35 1.89
N ALA A 198 -1.38 -0.50 0.86
CA ALA A 198 -1.23 0.95 1.02
C ALA A 198 -2.29 1.55 1.97
N PHE A 199 -3.55 1.08 1.90
CA PHE A 199 -4.59 1.48 2.85
C PHE A 199 -4.26 1.06 4.29
N LEU A 200 -3.84 -0.20 4.49
CA LEU A 200 -3.50 -0.72 5.81
C LEU A 200 -2.33 0.04 6.45
N GLU A 201 -1.33 0.39 5.64
CA GLU A 201 -0.15 1.13 6.08
C GLU A 201 -0.45 2.59 6.42
N ARG A 202 -1.22 3.30 5.58
CA ARG A 202 -1.32 4.77 5.67
C ARG A 202 -2.65 5.30 6.20
N GLU A 203 -3.75 4.63 5.87
CA GLU A 203 -5.09 5.18 6.09
C GLU A 203 -5.85 4.50 7.22
N ALA A 204 -5.53 3.24 7.55
CA ALA A 204 -6.29 2.44 8.51
C ALA A 204 -6.37 3.08 9.91
N LEU A 205 -5.29 3.71 10.38
CA LEU A 205 -5.26 4.37 11.69
C LEU A 205 -6.21 5.58 11.76
N GLY A 206 -6.10 6.50 10.81
CA GLY A 206 -7.01 7.65 10.69
C GLY A 206 -8.45 7.22 10.40
N PHE A 207 -8.64 6.11 9.69
CA PHE A 207 -9.95 5.53 9.45
C PHE A 207 -10.63 5.06 10.74
N ALA A 208 -9.89 4.45 11.66
CA ALA A 208 -10.45 3.99 12.94
C ALA A 208 -10.63 5.10 13.96
N SER A 209 -9.86 6.19 13.87
CA SER A 209 -9.97 7.29 14.84
C SER A 209 -11.36 7.94 14.87
N SER A 210 -12.20 7.72 13.86
CA SER A 210 -13.56 8.25 13.73
C SER A 210 -14.68 7.21 13.85
N ARG A 211 -14.37 5.97 14.27
CA ARG A 211 -15.32 4.83 14.27
C ARG A 211 -15.26 4.00 15.54
N ASP A 212 -16.31 3.22 15.79
CA ASP A 212 -16.29 2.20 16.84
C ASP A 212 -15.47 0.97 16.43
N SER A 213 -15.05 0.21 17.44
CA SER A 213 -14.13 -0.92 17.30
C SER A 213 -14.70 -2.05 16.44
N GLU A 214 -16.00 -2.32 16.50
CA GLU A 214 -16.65 -3.38 15.72
C GLU A 214 -16.65 -3.03 14.23
N ASP A 215 -16.95 -1.77 13.92
CA ASP A 215 -16.99 -1.26 12.56
C ASP A 215 -15.61 -1.25 11.91
N VAL A 216 -14.57 -0.95 12.69
CA VAL A 216 -13.16 -1.02 12.29
C VAL A 216 -12.76 -2.46 11.97
N LEU A 217 -12.98 -3.39 12.91
CA LEU A 217 -12.64 -4.81 12.71
C LEU A 217 -13.34 -5.41 11.50
N ARG A 218 -14.63 -5.09 11.33
CA ARG A 218 -15.44 -5.50 10.19
C ARG A 218 -14.86 -5.02 8.86
N ILE A 219 -14.27 -3.82 8.82
CA ILE A 219 -13.70 -3.24 7.60
C ILE A 219 -12.31 -3.80 7.32
N LEU A 220 -11.45 -3.96 8.34
CA LEU A 220 -10.18 -4.65 8.18
C LEU A 220 -10.35 -6.09 7.69
N SER A 221 -11.31 -6.83 8.25
CA SER A 221 -11.66 -8.18 7.78
C SER A 221 -12.11 -8.19 6.32
N LYS A 222 -12.88 -7.18 5.89
CA LYS A 222 -13.26 -7.02 4.47
C LYS A 222 -12.07 -6.68 3.58
N THR A 223 -11.14 -5.87 4.06
CA THR A 223 -9.90 -5.55 3.34
C THR A 223 -9.07 -6.81 3.12
N LEU A 224 -8.80 -7.60 4.17
CA LEU A 224 -8.02 -8.84 4.06
C LEU A 224 -8.67 -9.89 3.14
N ARG A 225 -10.00 -9.98 3.11
CA ARG A 225 -10.72 -10.93 2.24
C ARG A 225 -10.60 -10.62 0.75
N LYS A 226 -10.35 -9.37 0.38
CA LYS A 226 -10.14 -8.97 -1.01
C LYS A 226 -8.75 -9.33 -1.52
N MET A 227 -7.80 -9.48 -0.61
CA MET A 227 -6.41 -9.65 -0.93
C MET A 227 -6.11 -11.08 -1.35
N SER A 228 -5.11 -11.28 -2.20
CA SER A 228 -4.54 -12.58 -2.45
C SER A 228 -3.80 -13.11 -1.22
N GLU A 229 -3.52 -14.41 -1.23
CA GLU A 229 -2.79 -15.08 -0.16
C GLU A 229 -1.34 -14.52 0.03
N PRO A 230 -0.54 -14.28 -1.03
CA PRO A 230 0.73 -13.56 -0.90
C PRO A 230 0.61 -12.18 -0.24
N ALA A 231 -0.40 -11.40 -0.62
CA ALA A 231 -0.59 -10.07 -0.07
C ALA A 231 -1.01 -10.11 1.41
N ARG A 232 -1.86 -11.07 1.81
CA ARG A 232 -2.20 -11.28 3.23
C ARG A 232 -0.98 -11.61 4.07
N ARG A 233 -0.06 -12.44 3.55
CA ARG A 233 1.20 -12.73 4.24
C ARG A 233 2.06 -11.50 4.45
N LEU A 234 2.14 -10.60 3.47
CA LEU A 234 2.81 -9.31 3.64
C LEU A 234 2.13 -8.44 4.69
N ALA A 235 0.79 -8.36 4.67
CA ALA A 235 0.04 -7.58 5.65
C ALA A 235 0.33 -7.99 7.11
N VAL A 236 0.52 -9.29 7.38
CA VAL A 236 0.77 -9.80 8.75
C VAL A 236 2.26 -9.89 9.11
N SER A 237 3.18 -9.58 8.20
CA SER A 237 4.63 -9.67 8.45
C SER A 237 5.37 -8.35 8.28
N HIS A 238 4.77 -7.36 7.63
CA HIS A 238 5.42 -6.07 7.40
C HIS A 238 5.33 -5.16 8.63
N ALA A 239 6.48 -4.65 9.09
CA ALA A 239 6.59 -3.88 10.32
C ALA A 239 5.65 -2.66 10.37
N SER A 240 5.61 -1.84 9.31
CA SER A 240 4.75 -0.64 9.26
C SER A 240 3.26 -0.97 9.40
N ILE A 241 2.79 -2.07 8.79
CA ILE A 241 1.40 -2.50 8.90
C ILE A 241 1.13 -3.04 10.31
N LEU A 242 2.06 -3.80 10.88
CA LEU A 242 1.92 -4.30 12.25
C LEU A 242 1.87 -3.15 13.27
N GLU A 243 2.69 -2.12 13.09
CA GLU A 243 2.67 -0.90 13.92
C GLU A 243 1.33 -0.18 13.78
N ALA A 244 0.85 0.03 12.54
CA ALA A 244 -0.44 0.65 12.29
C ALA A 244 -1.61 -0.14 12.94
N VAL A 245 -1.60 -1.47 12.84
CA VAL A 245 -2.61 -2.34 13.45
C VAL A 245 -2.52 -2.33 14.98
N ARG A 246 -1.32 -2.28 15.57
CA ARG A 246 -1.16 -2.15 17.04
C ARG A 246 -1.74 -0.83 17.54
N ALA A 247 -1.37 0.28 16.91
CA ALA A 247 -1.91 1.60 17.23
C ALA A 247 -3.44 1.65 17.09
N LEU A 248 -3.99 0.92 16.12
CA LEU A 248 -5.43 0.74 15.94
C LEU A 248 -6.09 0.08 17.14
N VAL A 249 -5.52 -1.05 17.60
CA VAL A 249 -6.04 -1.85 18.72
C VAL A 249 -5.96 -1.05 20.02
N GLU A 250 -4.87 -0.31 20.23
CA GLU A 250 -4.71 0.58 21.40
C GLU A 250 -5.77 1.69 21.39
N THR A 251 -5.96 2.36 20.24
CA THR A 251 -6.97 3.42 20.08
C THR A 251 -8.40 2.89 20.27
N ALA A 252 -8.68 1.68 19.78
CA ALA A 252 -9.97 1.01 19.93
C ALA A 252 -10.22 0.54 21.37
N GLY A 253 -9.18 0.02 22.03
CA GLY A 253 -9.21 -0.43 23.43
C GLY A 253 -9.43 0.72 24.41
N ALA A 254 -8.76 1.86 24.19
CA ALA A 254 -8.94 3.07 24.99
C ALA A 254 -10.38 3.64 24.92
N ARG A 255 -11.14 3.36 23.86
CA ARG A 255 -12.57 3.75 23.74
C ARG A 255 -13.51 2.74 24.36
N GLY A 256 -13.14 1.46 24.38
CA GLY A 256 -13.93 0.39 24.99
C GLY A 256 -14.01 0.50 26.52
N THR A 257 -13.01 1.12 27.15
CA THR A 257 -12.97 1.33 28.61
C THR A 257 -13.74 2.54 29.10
N VAL A 258 -14.07 3.50 28.22
CA VAL A 258 -14.82 4.74 28.59
C VAL A 258 -16.34 4.48 28.67
N ARG A 259 -16.81 3.29 28.32
CA ARG A 259 -18.24 2.94 28.32
C ARG A 259 -18.67 2.08 29.53
N SER A 260 -17.93 2.19 30.63
CA SER A 260 -18.28 1.58 31.92
C SER A 260 -18.38 2.66 32.99
N GLY A 261 -19.58 3.21 33.16
CA GLY A 261 -20.02 3.79 34.42
C GLY A 261 -21.01 4.96 34.29
N PRO A 262 -21.88 5.16 35.29
CA PRO A 262 -22.51 4.19 36.20
C PRO A 262 -23.83 3.63 35.66
#